data_AF-A0A174RF56-F1
#
_entry.id   AF-A0A174RF56-F1
#
_cell.length_a   1.000
_cell.length_b   1.000
_cell.length_c   1.000
_cell.angle_alpha   90.00
_cell.angle_beta   90.00
_cell.angle_gamma   90.00
#
_symmetry.space_group_name_H-M   'P 1'
#
loop_
_entity.id
_entity.type
_entity.pdbx_description
1 polymer ?
#
loop_
_entity_poly.entity_id
_entity_poly.type
_entity_poly.pdbx_seq_one_letter_code
_entity_poly.pdbx_strand_id
1 'polypeptide(L)'
;MATETMSSNQQINSVVVNDKNNSDFVYYAICRAFPRYLSEVGVQAVPILSKSNFEKLPNYTTSRDEQNKIGYFLSLLDERIATQNKIIEDLKKLKSALERGGSPY
;
A
#
# COMPACT_ATOMS: atom_id res chain seq x y z
N MET A 1 -2.12 -1.55 7.61
CA MET A 1 -1.53 -1.64 8.97
C MET A 1 -1.42 -3.09 9.40
N ALA A 2 -0.44 -3.44 10.23
CA ALA A 2 -0.36 -4.79 10.78
C ALA A 2 -1.62 -5.08 11.62
N THR A 3 -2.40 -6.07 11.21
CA THR A 3 -3.59 -6.56 11.95
C THR A 3 -3.27 -7.80 12.80
N GLU A 4 -2.09 -8.38 12.60
CA GLU A 4 -1.62 -9.60 13.24
C GLU A 4 -0.13 -9.48 13.58
N THR A 5 0.35 -10.32 14.48
CA THR A 5 1.77 -10.39 14.83
C THR A 5 2.60 -10.82 13.63
N MET A 6 3.63 -10.05 13.31
CA MET A 6 4.52 -10.28 12.17
C MET A 6 5.98 -10.10 12.56
N SER A 7 6.87 -10.78 11.84
CA SER A 7 8.32 -10.65 11.98
C SER A 7 8.91 -10.07 10.69
N SER A 8 9.79 -9.09 10.80
CA SER A 8 10.51 -8.51 9.66
C SER A 8 11.96 -9.00 9.61
N ASN A 9 12.52 -9.10 8.40
CA ASN A 9 13.96 -9.32 8.24
C ASN A 9 14.72 -7.99 8.31
N GLN A 10 16.05 -8.05 8.25
CA GLN A 10 16.92 -6.86 8.36
C GLN A 10 16.80 -5.88 7.19
N GLN A 11 16.22 -6.29 6.06
CA GLN A 11 16.03 -5.45 4.88
C GLN A 11 14.68 -4.70 4.92
N ILE A 12 13.79 -5.04 5.85
CA ILE A 12 12.47 -4.41 6.00
C ILE A 12 12.49 -3.45 7.19
N ASN A 13 12.30 -2.17 6.90
CA ASN A 13 12.11 -1.15 7.93
C ASN A 13 10.68 -1.21 8.49
N SER A 14 10.56 -1.13 9.82
CA SER A 14 9.28 -0.93 10.50
C SER A 14 9.03 0.55 10.76
N VAL A 15 7.85 1.04 10.39
CA VAL A 15 7.41 2.42 10.67
C VAL A 15 6.35 2.39 11.76
N VAL A 16 6.61 3.07 12.87
CA VAL A 16 5.65 3.22 13.98
C VAL A 16 5.14 4.65 13.99
N VAL A 17 3.83 4.79 13.86
CA VAL A 17 3.16 6.10 13.81
C VAL A 17 2.83 6.54 15.23
N ASN A 18 3.16 7.79 15.57
CA ASN A 18 2.82 8.37 16.88
C ASN A 18 1.36 8.85 16.93
N ASP A 19 0.87 9.13 18.14
CA ASP A 19 -0.53 9.50 18.38
C ASP A 19 -0.97 10.81 17.69
N LYS A 20 -0.02 11.66 17.26
CA LYS A 20 -0.33 12.89 16.53
C LYS A 20 -0.71 12.63 15.07
N ASN A 21 -0.40 11.45 14.53
CA ASN A 21 -0.59 11.14 13.11
C ASN A 21 -1.53 9.94 12.88
N ASN A 22 -2.34 10.02 11.83
CA ASN A 22 -3.20 8.93 11.40
C ASN A 22 -2.37 7.91 10.61
N SER A 23 -2.48 6.62 10.95
CA SER A 23 -1.66 5.58 10.35
C SER A 23 -1.93 5.35 8.86
N ASP A 24 -3.20 5.43 8.44
CA ASP A 24 -3.59 5.24 7.05
C ASP A 24 -3.11 6.43 6.22
N PHE A 25 -3.25 7.64 6.74
CA PHE A 25 -2.68 8.84 6.11
C PHE A 25 -1.16 8.70 5.92
N VAL A 26 -0.43 8.31 6.95
CA VAL A 26 1.03 8.14 6.87
C VAL A 26 1.40 7.10 5.82
N TYR A 27 0.68 5.97 5.79
CA TYR A 27 0.86 4.94 4.76
C TYR A 27 0.72 5.53 3.35
N TYR A 28 -0.41 6.19 3.06
CA TYR A 28 -0.65 6.76 1.74
C TYR A 28 0.30 7.91 1.39
N ALA A 29 0.68 8.74 2.36
CA ALA A 29 1.65 9.81 2.17
C ALA A 29 3.03 9.26 1.78
N ILE A 30 3.48 8.19 2.44
CA ILE A 30 4.72 7.49 2.09
C ILE A 30 4.61 6.85 0.70
N CYS A 31 3.52 6.13 0.40
CA CYS A 31 3.30 5.54 -0.92
C CYS A 31 3.40 6.59 -2.05
N ARG A 32 2.78 7.76 -1.85
CA ARG A 32 2.84 8.87 -2.80
C ARG A 32 4.26 9.43 -2.96
N ALA A 33 5.02 9.54 -1.87
CA ALA A 33 6.37 10.11 -1.89
C ALA A 33 7.45 9.09 -2.31
N PHE A 34 7.13 7.79 -2.30
CA PHE A 34 8.09 6.71 -2.55
C PHE A 34 8.87 6.84 -3.87
N PRO A 35 8.25 7.20 -5.01
CA PRO A 35 9.01 7.41 -6.26
C PRO A 35 10.08 8.50 -6.13
N ARG A 36 9.78 9.59 -5.40
CA ARG A 36 10.75 10.65 -5.10
C ARG A 36 11.85 10.13 -4.18
N TYR A 37 11.49 9.38 -3.14
CA TYR A 37 12.47 8.77 -2.24
C TYR A 37 13.46 7.88 -2.98
N LEU A 38 13.00 7.06 -3.93
CA LEU A 38 13.88 6.24 -4.76
C LEU A 38 14.85 7.09 -5.59
N SER A 39 14.39 8.21 -6.15
CA SER A 39 15.24 9.11 -6.94
C SER A 39 16.32 9.82 -6.12
N GLU A 40 16.06 10.09 -4.83
CA GLU A 40 16.97 10.79 -3.93
C GLU A 40 18.04 9.85 -3.32
N VAL A 41 17.81 8.54 -3.31
CA VAL A 41 18.67 7.55 -2.63
C VAL A 41 19.79 7.02 -3.55
N GLY A 42 19.70 7.26 -4.86
CA GLY A 42 20.79 7.04 -5.80
C GLY A 42 20.90 5.61 -6.34
N VAL A 43 21.48 5.55 -7.54
CA VAL A 43 21.65 4.41 -8.48
C VAL A 43 22.56 3.32 -7.89
N GLN A 44 22.11 2.60 -6.87
CA GLN A 44 22.76 1.35 -6.46
C GLN A 44 22.16 0.16 -7.22
N ALA A 45 22.98 -0.85 -7.52
CA ALA A 45 22.54 -2.07 -8.20
C ALA A 45 21.41 -2.80 -7.46
N VAL A 46 21.29 -2.56 -6.14
CA VAL A 46 20.13 -2.91 -5.32
C VAL A 46 19.77 -1.66 -4.48
N PRO A 47 18.65 -0.97 -4.77
CA PRO A 47 18.24 0.20 -4.00
C PRO A 47 17.81 -0.23 -2.59
N ILE A 48 18.70 -0.06 -1.60
CA ILE A 48 18.40 -0.26 -0.19
C ILE A 48 18.24 1.12 0.46
N LEU A 49 17.03 1.40 0.95
CA LEU A 49 16.77 2.60 1.74
C LEU A 49 17.00 2.31 3.22
N SER A 50 18.18 2.70 3.72
CA SER A 50 18.53 2.55 5.13
C SER A 50 17.56 3.31 6.04
N LYS A 51 17.40 2.86 7.29
CA LYS A 51 16.58 3.54 8.29
C LYS A 51 17.01 4.99 8.51
N SER A 52 18.32 5.25 8.60
CA SER A 52 18.87 6.58 8.85
C SER A 52 18.68 7.55 7.68
N ASN A 53 18.63 7.05 6.45
CA ASN A 53 18.29 7.86 5.28
C ASN A 53 16.78 8.08 5.22
N PHE A 54 15.98 7.04 5.46
CA PHE A 54 14.52 7.11 5.46
C PHE A 54 13.99 8.18 6.44
N GLU A 55 14.53 8.23 7.66
CA GLU A 55 14.12 9.19 8.70
C GLU A 55 14.36 10.66 8.32
N LYS A 56 15.27 10.94 7.37
CA LYS A 56 15.60 12.29 6.92
C LYS A 56 14.75 12.75 5.73
N LEU A 57 14.04 11.84 5.08
CA LEU A 57 13.28 12.16 3.88
C LEU A 57 12.02 12.95 4.27
N PRO A 58 11.82 14.15 3.70
CA PRO A 58 10.64 14.95 4.02
C PRO A 58 9.38 14.25 3.50
N ASN A 59 8.30 14.33 4.27
CA ASN A 59 6.98 13.91 3.83
C ASN A 59 5.95 15.01 4.07
N TYR A 60 4.85 14.96 3.33
CA TYR A 60 3.73 15.86 3.54
C TYR A 60 3.02 15.48 4.84
N THR A 61 2.59 16.52 5.57
CA THR A 61 1.74 16.37 6.75
C THR A 61 0.70 17.49 6.76
N THR A 62 -0.35 17.30 7.55
CA THR A 62 -1.48 18.22 7.65
C THR A 62 -2.15 18.09 9.02
N SER A 63 -3.21 18.86 9.28
CA SER A 63 -3.95 18.76 10.56
C SER A 63 -4.52 17.36 10.79
N ARG A 64 -4.68 16.93 12.05
CA ARG A 64 -5.14 15.57 12.36
C ARG A 64 -6.51 15.25 11.74
N ASP A 65 -7.40 16.22 11.69
CA ASP A 65 -8.74 16.05 11.11
C ASP A 65 -8.68 15.80 9.60
N GLU A 66 -7.81 16.52 8.89
CA GLU A 66 -7.58 16.29 7.46
C GLU A 66 -6.89 14.95 7.22
N GLN A 67 -5.91 14.58 8.04
CA GLN A 67 -5.29 13.26 7.96
C GLN A 67 -6.33 12.15 8.08
N ASN A 68 -7.25 12.23 9.05
CA ASN A 68 -8.31 11.26 9.24
C ASN A 68 -9.25 11.19 8.02
N LYS A 69 -9.66 12.34 7.47
CA LYS A 69 -10.52 12.40 6.27
C LYS A 69 -9.86 11.77 5.06
N ILE A 70 -8.60 12.12 4.80
CA ILE A 70 -7.83 11.61 3.65
C ILE A 70 -7.55 10.12 3.81
N GLY A 71 -7.06 9.71 4.99
CA GLY A 71 -6.77 8.30 5.28
C GLY A 71 -7.99 7.41 5.11
N TYR A 72 -9.13 7.82 5.69
CA TYR A 72 -10.40 7.10 5.55
C TYR A 72 -10.90 7.05 4.11
N PHE A 73 -10.82 8.16 3.37
CA PHE A 73 -11.29 8.18 1.99
C PHE A 73 -10.48 7.24 1.09
N LEU A 74 -9.15 7.24 1.24
CA LEU A 74 -8.28 6.37 0.46
C LEU A 74 -8.42 4.89 0.86
N SER A 75 -8.63 4.59 2.14
CA SER A 75 -8.89 3.21 2.60
C SER A 75 -10.18 2.65 2.02
N LEU A 76 -11.23 3.47 1.91
CA LEU A 76 -12.48 3.07 1.24
C LEU A 76 -12.29 2.79 -0.26
N LEU A 77 -11.39 3.52 -0.93
CA LEU A 77 -11.08 3.25 -2.33
C LEU A 77 -10.36 1.90 -2.49
N ASP A 78 -9.39 1.60 -1.64
CA ASP A 78 -8.69 0.32 -1.65
C ASP A 78 -9.65 -0.85 -1.38
N GLU A 79 -10.57 -0.72 -0.42
CA GLU A 79 -11.60 -1.72 -0.14
C GLU A 79 -12.51 -1.96 -1.35
N ARG A 80 -12.93 -0.89 -2.02
CA ARG A 80 -13.73 -0.98 -3.25
C ARG A 80 -12.96 -1.65 -4.39
N ILE A 81 -11.69 -1.31 -4.58
CA ILE A 81 -10.83 -1.92 -5.60
C ILE A 81 -10.68 -3.42 -5.32
N ALA A 82 -10.40 -3.80 -4.07
CA ALA A 82 -10.27 -5.20 -3.66
C ALA A 82 -11.58 -5.99 -3.92
N THR A 83 -12.72 -5.39 -3.58
CA THR A 83 -14.05 -5.99 -3.82
C THR A 83 -14.28 -6.21 -5.32
N GLN A 84 -13.99 -5.20 -6.16
CA GLN A 84 -14.17 -5.31 -7.60
C GLN A 84 -13.22 -6.32 -8.23
N ASN A 85 -11.97 -6.39 -7.78
CA ASN A 85 -11.01 -7.40 -8.25
C ASN A 85 -11.50 -8.83 -7.98
N LYS A 86 -12.09 -9.07 -6.81
CA LYS A 86 -12.70 -10.36 -6.47
C LYS A 86 -13.86 -10.71 -7.41
N ILE A 87 -14.77 -9.75 -7.65
CA ILE A 87 -15.89 -9.94 -8.57
C ILE A 87 -15.38 -10.28 -9.98
N ILE A 88 -14.37 -9.56 -10.47
CA ILE A 88 -13.76 -9.80 -11.78
C ILE A 88 -13.16 -11.21 -11.85
N GLU A 89 -12.47 -11.65 -10.79
CA GLU A 89 -11.89 -13.00 -10.71
C GLU A 89 -12.97 -14.09 -10.77
N ASP A 90 -14.05 -13.93 -10.01
CA ASP A 90 -15.16 -14.89 -9.98
C ASP A 90 -15.87 -14.96 -11.33
N LEU A 91 -16.10 -13.82 -11.98
CA LEU A 91 -16.68 -13.77 -13.33
C LEU A 91 -15.76 -14.42 -14.38
N LYS A 92 -14.44 -14.24 -14.28
CA LYS A 92 -13.47 -14.91 -15.16
C LYS A 92 -13.53 -16.43 -14.98
N LYS A 93 -13.58 -16.92 -13.74
CA LYS A 93 -13.72 -18.36 -13.43
C LYS A 93 -15.02 -18.94 -14.01
N LEU A 94 -16.14 -18.24 -13.82
CA LEU A 94 -17.43 -18.65 -14.37
C LEU A 94 -17.40 -18.73 -15.90
N LYS A 95 -16.88 -17.68 -16.55
CA LYS A 95 -16.73 -17.65 -18.02
C LYS A 95 -15.89 -18.83 -18.51
N SER A 96 -14.73 -19.08 -17.92
CA SER A 96 -13.87 -20.20 -18.31
C SER A 96 -14.52 -21.57 -18.06
N ALA A 97 -15.33 -21.71 -17.01
CA ALA A 97 -16.08 -22.95 -16.75
C ALA A 97 -17.17 -23.18 -17.82
N LEU A 98 -17.87 -22.13 -18.23
CA LEU A 98 -18.88 -22.20 -19.29
C LEU A 98 -18.26 -22.50 -20.66
N GLU A 99 -17.12 -21.89 -21.00
CA GLU A 99 -16.39 -22.18 -22.24
C GLU A 99 -15.90 -23.65 -22.29
N ARG A 100 -15.47 -24.21 -21.15
CA ARG A 100 -15.03 -25.61 -21.07
C ARG A 100 -16.21 -26.61 -21.02
N GLY A 101 -17.31 -26.23 -20.37
CA GLY A 101 -18.53 -27.05 -20.31
C GLY A 101 -19.39 -26.95 -21.58
N GLY A 102 -19.13 -25.96 -22.43
CA GLY A 102 -19.80 -25.70 -23.70
C GLY A 102 -19.16 -26.35 -24.92
N SER A 103 -18.21 -27.28 -24.76
CA SER A 103 -17.75 -28.16 -25.84
C SER A 103 -18.34 -29.57 -25.69
N PRO A 104 -19.61 -29.78 -26.07
CA PRO A 104 -19.99 -30.98 -26.76
C PRO A 104 -19.73 -30.75 -28.26
N TYR A 105 -18.91 -31.60 -28.86
CA TYR A 105 -18.53 -31.63 -30.29
C TYR A 105 -17.33 -30.75 -30.70
#